data_AF-A0A3B8WAI5-F1
#
_entry.id   AF-A0A3B8WAI5-F1
#
_cell.length_a   1.000
_cell.length_b   1.000
_cell.length_c   1.000
_cell.angle_alpha   90.00
_cell.angle_beta   90.00
_cell.angle_gamma   90.00
#
_symmetry.space_group_name_H-M   'P 1'
#
loop_
_entity.id
_entity.type
_entity.pdbx_description
1 polymer ?
#
loop_
_entity_poly.entity_id
_entity_poly.type
_entity_poly.pdbx_seq_one_letter_code
_entity_poly.pdbx_strand_id
1 'polypeptide(L)'
;MSARNPINSISTETLAFLRALARHNHRDWFQRNIDRYRAAQGDVQMWVDALIAEMNKHDQLQTPTGKEALYRIYNDVRFSTEKTPYNPRFAGNLKRIKPHLRGGYYFWIKPGASRIGCGFTYPNATDLARIR
;
A
#
# COMPACT_ATOMS: atom_id res chain seq x y z
N MET A 1 -8.92 -28.57 -2.22
CA MET A 1 -8.70 -27.26 -2.90
C MET A 1 -9.50 -26.22 -2.12
N SER A 2 -8.87 -25.47 -1.21
CA SER A 2 -9.59 -24.49 -0.39
C SER A 2 -9.97 -23.29 -1.25
N ALA A 3 -11.26 -23.01 -1.38
CA ALA A 3 -11.75 -21.81 -2.03
C ALA A 3 -11.11 -20.59 -1.36
N ARG A 4 -10.48 -19.71 -2.13
CA ARG A 4 -9.94 -18.45 -1.61
C ARG A 4 -11.10 -17.63 -1.08
N ASN A 5 -11.05 -17.25 0.19
CA ASN A 5 -11.96 -16.25 0.71
C ASN A 5 -11.69 -14.94 -0.06
N PRO A 6 -12.64 -14.44 -0.88
CA PRO A 6 -12.39 -13.34 -1.81
C PRO A 6 -11.95 -12.05 -1.13
N ILE A 7 -12.22 -11.91 0.17
CA ILE A 7 -11.80 -10.76 1.00
C ILE A 7 -10.28 -10.75 1.24
N ASN A 8 -9.60 -11.90 1.17
CA ASN A 8 -8.20 -12.06 1.59
C ASN A 8 -7.18 -11.97 0.44
N SER A 9 -7.62 -11.66 -0.79
CA SER A 9 -6.74 -11.60 -1.95
C SER A 9 -7.08 -10.45 -2.88
N ILE A 10 -6.05 -9.85 -3.47
CA ILE A 10 -6.19 -8.80 -4.49
C ILE A 10 -6.62 -9.42 -5.83
N SER A 11 -7.60 -8.80 -6.48
CA SER A 11 -8.16 -9.26 -7.75
C SER A 11 -7.16 -9.24 -8.91
N THR A 12 -7.41 -10.11 -9.90
CA THR A 12 -6.64 -10.13 -11.15
C THR A 12 -6.80 -8.84 -11.95
N GLU A 13 -7.96 -8.20 -11.83
CA GLU A 13 -8.33 -6.95 -12.50
C GLU A 13 -7.52 -5.78 -11.94
N THR A 14 -7.31 -5.73 -10.62
CA THR A 14 -6.41 -4.78 -9.97
C THR A 14 -4.99 -4.93 -10.49
N LEU A 15 -4.47 -6.15 -10.53
CA LEU A 15 -3.12 -6.39 -11.06
C LEU A 15 -3.01 -6.07 -12.56
N ALA A 16 -4.06 -6.35 -13.34
CA ALA A 16 -4.14 -5.99 -14.75
C ALA A 16 -4.16 -4.47 -14.96
N PHE A 17 -4.90 -3.73 -14.12
CA PHE A 17 -4.89 -2.27 -14.12
C PHE A 17 -3.47 -1.73 -13.85
N LEU A 18 -2.77 -2.23 -12.82
CA LEU A 18 -1.41 -1.79 -12.52
C LEU A 18 -0.43 -2.06 -13.68
N ARG A 19 -0.54 -3.21 -14.36
CA ARG A 19 0.24 -3.51 -15.57
C ARG A 19 -0.08 -2.53 -16.71
N ALA A 20 -1.35 -2.21 -16.91
CA ALA A 20 -1.77 -1.27 -17.94
C ALA A 20 -1.32 0.17 -17.63
N LEU A 21 -1.43 0.61 -16.38
CA LEU A 21 -0.94 1.90 -15.92
C LEU A 21 0.57 2.03 -16.10
N ALA A 22 1.33 0.96 -15.86
CA ALA A 22 2.77 0.95 -16.12
C ALA A 22 3.11 1.21 -17.60
N ARG A 23 2.30 0.68 -18.53
CA ARG A 23 2.48 0.86 -19.99
C ARG A 23 1.95 2.19 -20.52
N HIS A 24 0.89 2.73 -19.91
CA HIS A 24 0.16 3.90 -20.39
C HIS A 24 0.07 5.00 -19.31
N ASN A 25 1.24 5.39 -18.76
CA ASN A 25 1.32 6.30 -17.63
C ASN A 25 1.23 7.78 -18.05
N HIS A 26 0.05 8.21 -18.49
CA HIS A 26 -0.22 9.61 -18.84
C HIS A 26 -1.67 9.98 -18.49
N ARG A 27 -1.92 11.30 -18.34
CA ARG A 27 -3.17 11.83 -17.76
C ARG A 27 -4.42 11.41 -18.53
N ASP A 28 -4.40 11.50 -19.86
CA ASP A 28 -5.58 11.20 -20.67
C ASP A 28 -6.00 9.73 -20.58
N TRP A 29 -5.03 8.82 -20.56
CA TRP A 29 -5.33 7.40 -20.38
C TRP A 29 -5.87 7.13 -18.98
N PHE A 30 -5.26 7.73 -17.95
CA PHE A 30 -5.73 7.59 -16.57
C PHE A 30 -7.17 8.10 -16.42
N GLN A 31 -7.50 9.25 -16.99
CA GLN A 31 -8.84 9.83 -16.91
C GLN A 31 -9.90 8.91 -17.54
N ARG A 32 -9.59 8.30 -18.70
CA ARG A 32 -10.47 7.29 -19.33
C ARG A 32 -10.58 5.98 -18.54
N ASN A 33 -9.65 5.72 -17.62
CA ASN A 33 -9.60 4.49 -16.82
C ASN A 33 -9.81 4.77 -15.32
N ILE A 34 -10.37 5.93 -14.96
CA ILE A 34 -10.49 6.35 -13.56
C ILE A 34 -11.38 5.41 -12.74
N ASP A 35 -12.41 4.82 -13.36
CA ASP A 35 -13.29 3.87 -12.67
C ASP A 35 -12.60 2.54 -12.41
N ARG A 36 -11.70 2.10 -13.31
CA ARG A 36 -10.82 0.95 -13.07
C ARG A 36 -9.84 1.23 -11.92
N TYR A 37 -9.32 2.45 -11.84
CA TYR A 37 -8.51 2.87 -10.71
C TYR A 37 -9.31 2.83 -9.40
N ARG A 38 -10.52 3.39 -9.37
CA ARG A 38 -11.38 3.40 -8.19
C ARG A 38 -11.74 1.99 -7.73
N ALA A 39 -12.10 1.11 -8.65
CA ALA A 39 -12.35 -0.30 -8.35
C ALA A 39 -11.10 -0.99 -7.78
N ALA A 40 -9.94 -0.80 -8.41
CA ALA A 40 -8.68 -1.36 -7.93
C ALA A 40 -8.26 -0.79 -6.56
N GLN A 41 -8.52 0.49 -6.31
CA GLN A 41 -8.27 1.13 -5.03
C GLN A 41 -9.18 0.54 -3.94
N GLY A 42 -10.47 0.35 -4.22
CA GLY A 42 -11.42 -0.27 -3.29
C GLY A 42 -11.05 -1.71 -2.95
N ASP A 43 -10.68 -2.50 -3.97
CA ASP A 43 -10.20 -3.88 -3.81
C ASP A 43 -8.99 -3.95 -2.87
N VAL A 44 -7.99 -3.08 -3.05
CA VAL A 44 -6.84 -3.04 -2.15
C VAL A 44 -7.20 -2.51 -0.76
N GLN A 45 -8.13 -1.55 -0.63
CA GLN A 45 -8.60 -1.09 0.68
C GLN A 45 -9.21 -2.24 1.49
N MET A 46 -10.11 -3.02 0.89
CA MET A 46 -10.72 -4.19 1.52
C MET A 46 -9.69 -5.24 1.93
N TRP A 47 -8.71 -5.50 1.07
CA TRP A 47 -7.60 -6.41 1.39
C TRP A 47 -6.77 -5.90 2.59
N VAL A 48 -6.50 -4.59 2.66
CA VAL A 48 -5.76 -4.01 3.79
C VAL A 48 -6.61 -4.02 5.07
N ASP A 49 -7.93 -3.81 4.99
CA ASP A 49 -8.81 -3.94 6.16
C ASP A 49 -8.75 -5.36 6.75
N ALA A 50 -8.79 -6.37 5.88
CA ALA A 50 -8.62 -7.76 6.28
C ALA A 50 -7.23 -8.01 6.89
N LEU A 51 -6.17 -7.45 6.29
CA LEU A 51 -4.81 -7.52 6.83
C LEU A 51 -4.71 -6.89 8.23
N ILE A 52 -5.30 -5.70 8.43
CA ILE A 52 -5.33 -5.01 9.73
C ILE A 52 -6.02 -5.90 10.77
N ALA A 53 -7.18 -6.48 10.44
CA ALA A 53 -7.91 -7.37 11.33
C ALA A 53 -7.08 -8.61 11.72
N GLU A 54 -6.38 -9.22 10.77
CA GLU A 54 -5.49 -10.36 11.04
C GLU A 54 -4.28 -9.97 11.90
N MET A 55 -3.66 -8.83 11.63
CA MET A 55 -2.51 -8.33 12.40
C MET A 55 -2.89 -7.98 13.83
N ASN A 56 -4.07 -7.40 14.05
CA ASN A 56 -4.55 -7.03 15.38
C ASN A 56 -4.87 -8.24 16.29
N LYS A 57 -4.82 -9.48 15.77
CA LYS A 57 -4.88 -10.69 16.61
C LYS A 57 -3.63 -10.87 17.47
N HIS A 58 -2.50 -10.29 17.08
CA HIS A 58 -1.20 -10.47 17.75
C HIS A 58 -0.37 -9.18 17.89
N ASP A 59 -0.77 -8.10 17.24
CA ASP A 59 -0.18 -6.76 17.39
C ASP A 59 -1.29 -5.74 17.70
N GLN A 60 -0.93 -4.47 17.91
CA GLN A 60 -1.92 -3.39 18.04
C GLN A 60 -1.56 -2.25 17.10
N LEU A 61 -2.34 -2.15 16.02
CA LEU A 61 -2.21 -1.12 15.00
C LEU A 61 -3.10 0.08 15.34
N GLN A 62 -2.56 1.29 15.20
CA GLN A 62 -3.33 2.53 15.29
C GLN A 62 -3.90 2.97 13.93
N THR A 63 -3.45 2.37 12.83
CA THR A 63 -4.01 2.64 11.50
C THR A 63 -5.44 2.06 11.44
N PRO A 64 -6.51 2.88 11.30
CA PRO A 64 -7.87 2.39 11.52
C PRO A 64 -8.44 1.62 10.32
N THR A 65 -8.08 2.04 9.10
CA THR A 65 -8.65 1.51 7.86
C THR A 65 -7.60 1.34 6.77
N GLY A 66 -7.89 0.46 5.81
CA GLY A 66 -7.12 0.30 4.58
C GLY A 66 -7.06 1.57 3.75
N LYS A 67 -8.11 2.39 3.77
CA LYS A 67 -8.11 3.72 3.15
C LYS A 67 -7.03 4.63 3.73
N GLU A 68 -6.87 4.65 5.05
CA GLU A 68 -5.87 5.48 5.74
C GLU A 68 -4.45 4.90 5.66
N ALA A 69 -4.34 3.58 5.47
CA ALA A 69 -3.06 2.93 5.26
C ALA A 69 -2.42 3.31 3.90
N LEU A 70 -3.24 3.53 2.87
CA LEU A 70 -2.78 3.69 1.50
C LEU A 70 -2.22 5.08 1.18
N TYR A 71 -1.13 5.08 0.42
CA TYR A 71 -0.60 6.28 -0.22
C TYR A 71 -1.39 6.64 -1.48
N ARG A 72 -1.38 7.93 -1.81
CA ARG A 72 -1.94 8.44 -3.07
C ARG A 72 -1.21 7.85 -4.28
N ILE A 73 -1.95 7.63 -5.37
CA ILE A 73 -1.38 7.11 -6.61
C ILE A 73 -0.50 8.14 -7.34
N TYR A 74 -0.71 9.44 -7.14
CA TYR A 74 0.06 10.50 -7.80
C TYR A 74 1.55 10.45 -7.44
N ASN A 75 2.40 10.56 -8.46
CA ASN A 75 3.84 10.53 -8.32
C ASN A 75 4.40 11.96 -8.20
N ASP A 76 5.34 12.17 -7.27
CA ASP A 76 6.07 13.42 -7.18
C ASP A 76 7.31 13.34 -8.06
N VAL A 77 7.24 13.97 -9.23
CA VAL A 77 8.27 13.88 -10.27
C VAL A 77 9.14 15.12 -10.39
N ARG A 78 9.07 16.08 -9.45
CA ARG A 78 9.79 17.36 -9.56
C ARG A 78 11.29 17.16 -9.80
N PHE A 79 11.88 16.17 -9.13
CA PHE A 79 13.32 15.85 -9.21
C PHE A 79 13.65 14.58 -10.01
N SER A 80 12.64 13.90 -10.57
CA SER A 80 12.85 12.67 -11.36
C SER A 80 13.20 13.00 -12.80
N THR A 81 14.12 12.26 -13.42
CA THR A 81 14.33 12.29 -14.87
C THR A 81 13.10 11.73 -15.60
N GLU A 82 12.55 10.65 -15.07
CA GLU A 82 11.31 10.02 -15.55
C GLU A 82 10.09 10.76 -14.98
N LYS A 83 9.34 11.47 -15.85
CA LYS A 83 8.20 12.32 -15.47
C LYS A 83 6.85 11.58 -15.51
N THR A 84 6.80 10.33 -15.07
CA THR A 84 5.54 9.57 -15.04
C THR A 84 4.60 10.06 -13.92
N PRO A 85 3.38 10.55 -14.23
CA PRO A 85 2.49 11.22 -13.28
C PRO A 85 1.90 10.33 -12.19
N TYR A 86 1.88 9.00 -12.40
CA TYR A 86 1.25 8.06 -11.48
C TYR A 86 2.19 6.93 -11.06
N ASN A 87 1.96 6.38 -9.88
CA ASN A 87 2.65 5.21 -9.37
C ASN A 87 1.94 3.94 -9.86
N PRO A 88 2.58 3.06 -10.67
CA PRO A 88 1.99 1.79 -11.10
C PRO A 88 2.08 0.71 -10.00
N ARG A 89 1.70 1.08 -8.78
CA ARG A 89 1.71 0.22 -7.59
C ARG A 89 0.83 0.81 -6.49
N PHE A 90 0.21 -0.06 -5.69
CA PHE A 90 -0.37 0.36 -4.41
C PHE A 90 0.68 0.18 -3.30
N ALA A 91 0.77 1.13 -2.39
CA ALA A 91 1.63 1.00 -1.21
C ALA A 91 1.01 1.75 -0.04
N GLY A 92 1.45 1.39 1.15
CA GLY A 92 0.95 2.01 2.37
C GLY A 92 1.77 1.60 3.57
N ASN A 93 1.43 2.19 4.72
CA ASN A 93 2.01 1.82 6.00
C ASN A 93 0.95 1.49 7.04
N LEU A 94 1.30 0.58 7.94
CA LEU A 94 0.55 0.24 9.14
C LEU A 94 1.38 0.65 10.35
N LYS A 95 0.84 1.57 11.15
CA LYS A 95 1.51 2.10 12.33
C LYS A 95 1.05 1.32 13.55
N ARG A 96 1.98 0.94 14.41
CA ARG A 96 1.65 0.38 15.72
C ARG A 96 1.28 1.50 16.70
N ILE A 97 0.54 1.18 17.76
CA ILE A 97 0.09 2.17 18.76
C ILE A 97 1.30 2.83 19.44
N LYS A 98 1.45 4.14 19.27
CA LYS A 98 2.45 4.93 20.02
C LYS A 98 1.86 5.45 21.33
N PRO A 99 2.68 5.63 22.40
CA PRO A 99 4.12 5.39 22.49
C PRO A 99 4.50 3.95 22.88
N HIS A 100 3.51 3.10 23.15
CA HIS A 100 3.70 1.77 23.73
C HIS A 100 4.42 0.80 22.79
N LEU A 101 4.10 0.86 21.51
CA LEU A 101 4.65 0.00 20.47
C LEU A 101 5.42 0.86 19.47
N ARG A 102 6.64 0.41 19.15
CA ARG A 102 7.54 1.12 18.25
C ARG A 102 7.59 0.41 16.90
N GLY A 103 7.98 1.18 15.88
CA GLY A 103 8.05 0.72 14.50
C GLY A 103 6.69 0.62 13.81
N GLY A 104 6.69 -0.04 12.66
CA GLY A 104 5.53 -0.28 11.84
C GLY A 104 5.85 -1.14 10.63
N TYR A 105 4.85 -1.31 9.77
CA TYR A 105 4.91 -2.15 8.59
C TYR A 105 4.69 -1.30 7.35
N TYR A 106 5.36 -1.70 6.27
CA TYR A 106 5.25 -1.09 4.97
C TYR A 106 4.94 -2.19 3.96
N PHE A 107 4.00 -1.92 3.05
CA PHE A 107 3.70 -2.83 1.95
C PHE A 107 3.79 -2.09 0.61
N TRP A 108 4.26 -2.83 -0.40
CA TRP A 108 4.38 -2.40 -1.78
C TRP A 108 3.81 -3.50 -2.67
N ILE A 109 2.67 -3.24 -3.30
CA ILE A 109 1.98 -4.17 -4.19
C ILE A 109 2.24 -3.72 -5.64
N LYS A 110 3.10 -4.45 -6.33
CA LYS A 110 3.45 -4.18 -7.73
C LYS A 110 3.58 -5.51 -8.49
N PRO A 111 2.90 -5.68 -9.63
CA PRO A 111 3.03 -6.89 -10.43
C PRO A 111 4.51 -7.23 -10.71
N GLY A 112 4.95 -8.41 -10.27
CA GLY A 112 6.32 -8.90 -10.44
C GLY A 112 7.39 -8.32 -9.50
N ALA A 113 7.04 -7.40 -8.60
CA ALA A 113 8.00 -6.72 -7.72
C ALA A 113 7.39 -6.26 -6.39
N SER A 114 6.45 -7.03 -5.84
CA SER A 114 5.85 -6.74 -4.54
C SER A 114 6.86 -6.92 -3.41
N ARG A 115 6.76 -6.09 -2.37
CA ARG A 115 7.67 -6.08 -1.21
C ARG A 115 6.90 -5.78 0.07
N ILE A 116 7.43 -6.28 1.18
CA ILE A 116 7.00 -5.93 2.53
C ILE A 116 8.24 -5.50 3.30
N GLY A 117 8.10 -4.49 4.15
CA GLY A 117 9.12 -4.06 5.08
C GLY A 117 8.53 -3.89 6.48
N CYS A 118 9.36 -4.03 7.50
CA CYS A 118 9.00 -3.74 8.87
C CYS A 118 10.19 -3.07 9.57
N GLY A 119 9.91 -2.26 10.58
CA GLY A 119 10.95 -1.65 11.41
C GLY A 119 10.61 -0.23 11.84
N PHE A 120 11.65 0.53 12.14
CA PHE A 120 11.53 1.88 12.68
C PHE A 120 11.62 2.92 11.56
N THR A 121 10.56 3.71 11.42
CA THR A 121 10.54 4.86 10.51
C THR A 121 10.81 6.13 11.32
N TYR A 122 11.92 6.81 11.02
CA TYR A 122 12.42 8.00 11.75
C TYR A 122 12.46 7.79 13.28
N PRO A 123 13.28 6.85 13.80
CA PRO A 123 13.42 6.63 15.24
C PRO A 123 13.92 7.88 15.95
N ASN A 124 13.32 8.24 17.08
CA ASN A 124 13.82 9.32 17.94
C ASN A 124 15.10 8.87 18.70
N ALA A 125 15.73 9.78 19.46
CA ALA A 125 16.96 9.45 20.20
C ALA A 125 16.79 8.24 21.14
N THR A 126 15.64 8.13 21.82
CA THR A 126 15.31 7.01 22.71
C THR A 126 15.03 5.71 21.97
N ASP A 127 14.59 5.76 20.71
CA ASP A 127 14.49 4.61 19.81
C ASP A 127 15.89 4.16 19.34
N LEU A 128 16.70 5.11 18.89
CA LEU A 128 18.06 4.84 18.41
C LEU A 128 18.94 4.18 19.46
N ALA A 129 18.86 4.63 20.72
CA ALA A 129 19.62 4.07 21.84
C ALA A 129 19.27 2.61 22.17
N ARG A 130 18.14 2.09 21.67
CA ARG A 130 17.74 0.68 21.83
C ARG A 130 18.05 -0.17 20.61
N ILE A 131 18.25 0.46 19.45
CA ILE A 131 18.53 -0.23 18.18
C ILE A 131 20.05 -0.44 18.03
N ARG A 132 20.86 0.48 18.54
CA ARG A 132 22.33 0.51 18.42
C ARG A 132 23.02 -0.23 19.54
#